data_AF-A0A935MAG8-F1
#
_entry.id   AF-A0A935MAG8-F1
#
_cell.length_a   1.000
_cell.length_b   1.000
_cell.length_c   1.000
_cell.angle_alpha   90.00
_cell.angle_beta   90.00
_cell.angle_gamma   90.00
#
_symmetry.space_group_name_H-M   'P 1'
#
loop_
_entity.id
_entity.type
_entity.pdbx_description
1 polymer ?
#
loop_
_entity_poly.entity_id
_entity_poly.type
_entity_poly.pdbx_seq_one_letter_code
_entity_poly.pdbx_strand_id
1 'polypeptide(L)'
;MLPKKKLLGFLICLGILLTISCYKDKTVYFDTGAEITRSVSFTNDIIPIFNGSCNVSSCHNSGGQKPNLTESRAFSSLTDGNYLNPSSPENSVIYLWMSGKKSTPMPVGGINKDYNALILAWIKQGTLNN
;
A
#
# COMPACT_ATOMS: atom_id res chain seq x y z
N MET A 1 16.34 58.35 -10.02
CA MET A 1 17.47 57.65 -9.36
C MET A 1 16.96 56.95 -8.11
N LEU A 2 16.73 55.63 -8.14
CA LEU A 2 16.36 54.88 -6.93
C LEU A 2 17.55 54.88 -5.94
N PRO A 3 17.33 55.12 -4.63
CA PRO A 3 18.42 55.12 -3.67
C PRO A 3 19.05 53.72 -3.57
N LYS A 4 20.38 53.64 -3.74
CA LYS A 4 21.15 52.39 -3.81
C LYS A 4 20.88 51.40 -2.67
N LYS A 5 20.50 51.90 -1.47
CA LYS A 5 20.12 51.09 -0.30
C LYS A 5 18.77 50.37 -0.46
N LYS A 6 17.80 50.97 -1.15
CA LYS A 6 16.50 50.33 -1.45
C LYS A 6 16.62 49.32 -2.60
N LEU A 7 17.53 49.56 -3.55
CA LEU A 7 17.83 48.61 -4.63
C LEU A 7 18.54 47.36 -4.10
N LEU A 8 19.46 47.51 -3.14
CA LEU A 8 20.15 46.39 -2.50
C LEU A 8 19.20 45.54 -1.65
N GLY A 9 18.28 46.15 -0.90
CA GLY A 9 17.26 45.43 -0.14
C GLY A 9 16.28 44.65 -1.02
N PHE A 10 15.90 45.22 -2.17
CA PHE A 10 15.01 44.55 -3.13
C PHE A 10 15.68 43.34 -3.81
N LEU A 11 16.98 43.45 -4.14
CA LEU A 11 17.77 42.35 -4.70
C LEU A 11 17.95 41.19 -3.70
N ILE A 12 18.09 41.48 -2.41
CA ILE A 12 18.21 40.45 -1.35
C ILE A 12 16.87 39.72 -1.14
N CYS A 13 15.74 40.43 -1.12
CA CYS A 13 14.42 39.79 -1.01
C CYS A 13 14.05 38.95 -2.25
N LEU A 14 14.45 39.36 -3.45
CA LEU A 14 14.20 38.62 -4.68
C LEU A 14 15.04 37.33 -4.77
N GLY A 15 16.26 37.32 -4.20
CA GLY A 15 17.12 36.14 -4.15
C GLY A 15 16.61 35.03 -3.22
N ILE A 16 15.92 35.39 -2.13
CA ILE A 16 15.36 34.43 -1.15
C ILE A 16 14.11 33.72 -1.71
N LEU A 17 13.41 34.33 -2.67
CA LEU A 17 12.24 33.71 -3.32
C LEU A 17 12.57 32.57 -4.30
N LEU A 18 13.83 32.46 -4.73
CA LEU A 18 14.26 31.52 -5.77
C LEU A 18 14.79 30.17 -5.24
N THR A 19 14.82 29.96 -3.93
CA THR A 19 15.32 28.72 -3.32
C THR A 19 14.24 27.71 -2.94
N ILE A 20 12.99 27.90 -3.41
CA ILE A 20 11.94 26.87 -3.33
C ILE A 20 12.30 25.75 -4.32
N SER A 21 13.31 24.96 -3.97
CA SER A 21 13.66 23.72 -4.65
C SER A 21 12.51 22.75 -4.43
N CYS A 22 11.67 22.62 -5.45
CA CYS A 22 10.67 21.57 -5.53
C CYS A 22 11.44 20.24 -5.67
N TYR A 23 11.66 19.55 -4.55
CA TYR A 23 12.11 18.17 -4.59
C TYR A 23 11.04 17.38 -5.33
N LYS A 24 11.33 16.98 -6.56
CA LYS A 24 10.53 15.95 -7.20
C LYS A 24 10.76 14.68 -6.41
N ASP A 25 9.80 14.36 -5.55
CA ASP A 25 9.67 13.05 -4.95
C ASP A 25 9.79 12.05 -6.09
N LYS A 26 10.86 11.23 -6.09
CA LYS A 26 10.97 10.18 -7.08
C LYS A 26 9.83 9.25 -6.74
N THR A 27 8.77 9.28 -7.55
CA THR A 27 7.71 8.28 -7.45
C THR A 27 8.38 6.94 -7.67
N VAL A 28 8.67 6.24 -6.58
CA VAL A 28 9.11 4.85 -6.63
C VAL A 28 7.96 4.14 -7.33
N TYR A 29 8.19 3.70 -8.56
CA TYR A 29 7.21 2.92 -9.29
C TYR A 29 7.20 1.55 -8.62
N PHE A 30 6.24 1.35 -7.73
CA PHE A 30 6.02 0.05 -7.11
C PHE A 30 5.38 -0.83 -8.19
N ASP A 31 6.11 -1.84 -8.69
CA ASP A 31 5.58 -2.84 -9.61
C ASP A 31 4.47 -3.62 -8.89
N THR A 32 3.23 -3.31 -9.20
CA THR A 32 2.02 -3.93 -8.61
C THR A 32 1.66 -5.25 -9.27
N GLY A 33 2.48 -5.73 -10.22
CA GLY A 33 2.13 -6.85 -11.09
C GLY A 33 1.20 -6.42 -12.22
N ALA A 34 0.91 -7.36 -13.12
CA ALA A 34 -0.05 -7.14 -14.20
C ALA A 34 -1.47 -7.03 -13.64
N GLU A 35 -2.29 -6.17 -14.24
CA GLU A 35 -3.69 -6.02 -13.84
C GLU A 35 -4.47 -7.32 -14.11
N ILE A 36 -5.23 -7.77 -13.12
CA ILE A 36 -6.06 -8.98 -13.19
C ILE A 36 -7.52 -8.57 -13.43
N THR A 37 -8.00 -8.85 -14.64
CA THR A 37 -9.36 -8.49 -15.09
C THR A 37 -10.36 -9.64 -14.94
N ARG A 38 -9.90 -10.88 -14.78
CA ARG A 38 -10.77 -12.02 -14.45
C ARG A 38 -11.35 -11.88 -13.04
N SER A 39 -12.47 -12.54 -12.79
CA SER A 39 -13.00 -12.65 -11.44
C SER A 39 -11.98 -13.33 -10.51
N VAL A 40 -11.76 -12.74 -9.35
CA VAL A 40 -10.93 -13.27 -8.26
C VAL A 40 -11.83 -13.87 -7.20
N SER A 41 -11.54 -15.12 -6.81
CA SER A 41 -12.23 -15.84 -5.74
C SER A 41 -11.47 -15.70 -4.43
N PHE A 42 -12.17 -15.33 -3.36
CA PHE A 42 -11.52 -15.28 -2.05
C PHE A 42 -10.99 -16.66 -1.64
N THR A 43 -11.79 -17.70 -1.82
CA THR A 43 -11.43 -19.07 -1.43
C THR A 43 -10.32 -19.66 -2.31
N ASN A 44 -10.43 -19.49 -3.63
CA ASN A 44 -9.54 -20.19 -4.56
C ASN A 44 -8.28 -19.39 -4.94
N ASP A 45 -8.31 -18.06 -4.83
CA ASP A 45 -7.16 -17.21 -5.19
C ASP A 45 -6.51 -16.57 -3.96
N ILE A 46 -7.29 -16.09 -2.98
CA ILE A 46 -6.75 -15.31 -1.86
C ILE A 46 -6.29 -16.18 -0.69
N ILE A 47 -7.07 -17.19 -0.28
CA ILE A 47 -6.67 -18.10 0.80
C ILE A 47 -5.36 -18.83 0.51
N PRO A 48 -5.06 -19.32 -0.71
CA PRO A 48 -3.76 -19.93 -1.01
C PRO A 48 -2.58 -18.97 -0.81
N ILE A 49 -2.74 -17.67 -1.10
CA ILE A 49 -1.72 -16.65 -0.82
C ILE A 49 -1.45 -16.58 0.69
N PHE A 50 -2.52 -16.54 1.50
CA PHE A 50 -2.38 -16.48 2.95
C PHE A 50 -1.73 -17.74 3.50
N ASN A 51 -2.15 -18.92 3.08
CA ASN A 51 -1.56 -20.18 3.54
C ASN A 51 -0.11 -20.36 3.10
N GLY A 52 0.26 -19.82 1.93
CA GLY A 52 1.62 -19.90 1.41
C GLY A 52 2.62 -18.98 2.11
N SER A 53 2.19 -17.88 2.75
CA SER A 53 3.14 -16.86 3.22
C SER A 53 2.74 -16.03 4.45
N CYS A 54 1.50 -16.09 4.92
CA CYS A 54 0.99 -15.20 5.98
C CYS A 54 0.42 -15.98 7.18
N ASN A 55 -0.46 -16.94 6.92
CA ASN A 55 -1.09 -17.84 7.88
C ASN A 55 -0.11 -18.95 8.30
N VAL A 56 1.01 -18.54 8.91
CA VAL A 56 2.00 -19.42 9.51
C VAL A 56 1.99 -19.25 11.02
N SER A 57 2.41 -20.29 11.75
CA SER A 57 2.39 -20.30 13.22
C SER A 57 3.04 -19.04 13.79
N SER A 58 2.35 -18.40 14.73
CA SER A 58 2.76 -17.17 15.43
C SER A 58 2.81 -15.89 14.58
N CYS A 59 2.58 -15.97 13.26
CA CYS A 59 2.39 -14.81 12.39
C CYS A 59 0.91 -14.50 12.25
N HIS A 60 0.23 -14.80 11.14
CA HIS A 60 -1.20 -14.50 10.98
C HIS A 60 -2.11 -15.72 11.12
N ASN A 61 -1.73 -16.69 11.94
CA ASN A 61 -2.58 -17.82 12.28
C ASN A 61 -3.45 -17.54 13.52
N SER A 62 -4.26 -18.53 13.93
CA SER A 62 -5.03 -18.45 15.17
C SER A 62 -4.10 -18.32 16.38
N GLY A 63 -4.26 -17.25 17.17
CA GLY A 63 -3.38 -16.93 18.30
C GLY A 63 -2.11 -16.16 17.94
N GLY A 64 -1.88 -15.86 16.65
CA GLY A 64 -0.80 -15.01 16.19
C GLY A 64 -1.13 -13.51 16.19
N GLN A 65 -0.35 -12.76 15.42
CA GLN A 65 -0.58 -11.38 15.03
C GLN A 65 -1.92 -11.20 14.30
N LYS A 66 -2.60 -10.10 14.60
CA LYS A 66 -3.81 -9.70 13.87
C LYS A 66 -3.45 -9.07 12.51
N PRO A 67 -4.25 -9.27 11.45
CA PRO A 67 -5.48 -10.07 11.40
C PRO A 67 -5.21 -11.58 11.45
N ASN A 68 -6.22 -12.36 11.86
CA ASN A 68 -6.18 -13.82 11.73
C ASN A 68 -6.54 -14.18 10.27
N LEU A 69 -5.56 -14.70 9.53
CA LEU A 69 -5.68 -15.06 8.12
C LEU A 69 -5.88 -16.57 7.91
N THR A 70 -6.30 -17.31 8.94
CA THR A 70 -6.80 -18.68 8.72
C THR A 70 -8.04 -18.67 7.84
N GLU A 71 -8.21 -19.70 7.02
CA GLU A 71 -9.33 -19.82 6.07
C GLU A 71 -10.69 -19.47 6.67
N SER A 72 -11.01 -20.03 7.84
CA SER A 72 -12.28 -19.78 8.55
C SER A 72 -12.47 -18.36 9.09
N ARG A 73 -11.42 -17.53 9.18
CA ARG A 73 -11.44 -16.22 9.83
C ARG A 73 -10.94 -15.07 8.97
N ALA A 74 -10.24 -15.36 7.88
CA ALA A 74 -9.55 -14.36 7.07
C ALA A 74 -10.51 -13.29 6.54
N PHE A 75 -11.66 -13.70 5.99
CA PHE A 75 -12.63 -12.77 5.43
C PHE A 75 -13.13 -11.77 6.47
N SER A 76 -13.75 -12.27 7.55
CA SER A 76 -14.26 -11.43 8.63
C SER A 76 -13.17 -10.61 9.30
N SER A 77 -11.96 -11.18 9.48
CA SER A 77 -10.85 -10.45 10.09
C SER A 77 -10.40 -9.26 9.26
N LEU A 78 -10.46 -9.38 7.93
CA LEU A 78 -10.09 -8.30 7.01
C LEU A 78 -11.19 -7.24 6.88
N THR A 79 -12.45 -7.66 6.74
CA THR A 79 -13.59 -6.75 6.60
C THR A 79 -13.88 -5.98 7.88
N ASP A 80 -13.87 -6.67 9.03
CA ASP A 80 -14.28 -6.08 10.30
C ASP A 80 -13.11 -5.35 10.98
N GLY A 81 -11.88 -5.68 10.58
CA GLY A 81 -10.64 -5.15 11.15
C GLY A 81 -10.13 -3.85 10.52
N ASN A 82 -10.88 -3.23 9.61
CA ASN A 82 -10.46 -2.02 8.87
C ASN A 82 -9.14 -2.18 8.09
N TYR A 83 -8.88 -3.38 7.55
CA TYR A 83 -7.68 -3.64 6.74
C TYR A 83 -7.89 -3.33 5.25
N LEU A 84 -9.13 -3.13 4.84
CA LEU A 84 -9.56 -2.94 3.46
C LEU A 84 -10.10 -1.52 3.27
N ASN A 85 -9.83 -0.95 2.10
CA ASN A 85 -10.39 0.32 1.65
C ASN A 85 -10.96 0.15 0.23
N PRO A 86 -12.21 -0.31 0.07
CA PRO A 86 -12.79 -0.57 -1.24
C PRO A 86 -12.91 0.66 -2.14
N SER A 87 -13.09 1.85 -1.56
CA SER A 87 -13.15 3.12 -2.32
C SER A 87 -11.77 3.61 -2.75
N SER A 88 -10.70 3.12 -2.12
CA SER A 88 -9.32 3.37 -2.54
C SER A 88 -8.46 2.13 -2.31
N PRO A 89 -8.56 1.10 -3.19
CA PRO A 89 -7.96 -0.21 -2.97
C PRO A 89 -6.45 -0.18 -2.69
N GLU A 90 -5.72 0.73 -3.36
CA GLU A 90 -4.28 0.93 -3.21
C GLU A 90 -3.88 1.47 -1.83
N ASN A 91 -4.84 2.01 -1.08
CA ASN A 91 -4.67 2.54 0.27
C ASN A 91 -5.18 1.56 1.34
N SER A 92 -5.57 0.35 0.95
CA SER A 92 -5.91 -0.72 1.89
C SER A 92 -4.68 -1.09 2.72
N VAL A 93 -4.85 -1.22 4.04
CA VAL A 93 -3.73 -1.51 4.95
C VAL A 93 -3.02 -2.79 4.57
N ILE A 94 -3.76 -3.85 4.22
CA ILE A 94 -3.18 -5.12 3.76
C ILE A 94 -2.26 -4.90 2.55
N TYR A 95 -2.72 -4.16 1.56
CA TYR A 95 -1.97 -3.91 0.33
C TYR A 95 -0.73 -3.04 0.59
N LEU A 96 -0.84 -2.01 1.42
CA LEU A 96 0.30 -1.15 1.78
C LEU A 96 1.41 -1.92 2.51
N TRP A 97 1.07 -2.92 3.32
CA TRP A 97 2.04 -3.83 3.92
C TRP A 97 2.68 -4.74 2.87
N MET A 98 1.90 -5.32 1.96
CA MET A 98 2.42 -6.23 0.94
C MET A 98 3.26 -5.56 -0.14
N SER A 99 2.96 -4.30 -0.44
CA SER A 99 3.73 -3.50 -1.40
C SER A 99 4.95 -2.80 -0.77
N GLY A 100 5.19 -2.97 0.54
CA GLY A 100 6.26 -2.26 1.25
C GLY A 100 6.07 -0.74 1.39
N LYS A 101 4.86 -0.23 1.12
CA LYS A 101 4.55 1.21 1.23
C LYS A 101 4.28 1.64 2.68
N LYS A 102 3.95 0.69 3.55
CA LYS A 102 3.70 0.95 4.98
C LYS A 102 4.95 0.83 5.85
N SER A 103 5.73 -0.23 5.65
CA SER A 103 6.94 -0.57 6.40
C SER A 103 7.69 -1.68 5.65
N THR A 104 8.60 -2.40 6.33
CA THR A 104 9.17 -3.65 5.82
C THR A 104 8.06 -4.53 5.23
N PRO A 105 8.20 -4.98 3.96
CA PRO A 105 7.16 -5.73 3.29
C PRO A 105 6.71 -6.97 4.08
N MET A 106 5.41 -7.25 4.05
CA MET A 106 4.83 -8.50 4.54
C MET A 106 4.19 -9.24 3.36
N PRO A 107 4.53 -10.50 3.09
CA PRO A 107 5.24 -11.43 3.97
C PRO A 107 6.74 -11.12 4.10
N VAL A 108 7.35 -11.61 5.18
CA VAL A 108 8.78 -11.40 5.48
C VAL A 108 9.73 -11.89 4.38
N GLY A 109 9.27 -12.78 3.50
CA GLY A 109 9.99 -13.24 2.31
C GLY A 109 10.17 -12.16 1.23
N GLY A 110 9.55 -10.99 1.38
CA GLY A 110 9.67 -9.86 0.47
C GLY A 110 8.40 -9.60 -0.35
N ILE A 111 8.51 -8.61 -1.24
CA ILE A 111 7.39 -8.20 -2.11
C ILE A 111 7.14 -9.28 -3.16
N ASN A 112 5.90 -9.76 -3.22
CA ASN A 112 5.42 -10.62 -4.31
C ASN A 112 4.36 -9.86 -5.11
N LYS A 113 4.70 -9.51 -6.35
CA LYS A 113 3.84 -8.69 -7.21
C LYS A 113 2.58 -9.41 -7.70
N ASP A 114 2.64 -10.73 -7.88
CA ASP A 114 1.47 -11.51 -8.30
C ASP A 114 0.45 -11.61 -7.17
N TYR A 115 0.92 -11.74 -5.93
CA TYR A 115 0.06 -11.68 -4.74
C TYR A 115 -0.55 -10.29 -4.56
N ASN A 116 0.23 -9.24 -4.77
CA ASN A 116 -0.25 -7.85 -4.72
C ASN A 116 -1.35 -7.62 -5.77
N ALA A 117 -1.14 -8.08 -7.01
CA ALA A 117 -2.12 -7.97 -8.09
C ALA A 117 -3.44 -8.68 -7.75
N LEU A 118 -3.37 -9.91 -7.19
CA LEU A 118 -4.56 -10.68 -6.79
C LEU A 118 -5.34 -10.01 -5.67
N ILE A 119 -4.66 -9.61 -4.58
CA ILE A 119 -5.31 -8.89 -3.47
C ILE A 119 -5.94 -7.60 -3.95
N LEU A 120 -5.22 -6.84 -4.78
CA LEU A 120 -5.70 -5.58 -5.29
C LEU A 120 -6.92 -5.74 -6.20
N ALA A 121 -6.88 -6.70 -7.12
CA ALA A 121 -7.99 -7.03 -7.99
C ALA A 121 -9.22 -7.48 -7.19
N TRP A 122 -9.04 -8.34 -6.18
CA TRP A 122 -10.12 -8.76 -5.29
C TRP A 122 -10.78 -7.56 -4.57
N ILE A 123 -9.98 -6.60 -4.08
CA ILE A 123 -10.53 -5.39 -3.44
C ILE A 123 -11.28 -4.52 -4.47
N LYS A 124 -10.71 -4.32 -5.66
CA LYS A 124 -11.36 -3.59 -6.77
C LYS A 124 -12.66 -4.23 -7.22
N GLN A 125 -12.77 -5.55 -7.15
CA GLN A 125 -13.95 -6.33 -7.53
C GLN A 125 -15.02 -6.41 -6.43
N GLY A 126 -14.86 -5.68 -5.32
CA GLY A 126 -15.87 -5.56 -4.28
C GLY A 126 -15.72 -6.54 -3.12
N THR A 127 -14.51 -7.10 -2.90
CA THR A 127 -14.17 -7.91 -1.72
C THR A 127 -15.17 -9.05 -1.47
N LEU A 128 -15.49 -9.82 -2.51
CA LEU A 128 -16.48 -10.90 -2.44
C LEU A 128 -15.96 -12.09 -1.62
N ASN A 129 -16.83 -12.79 -0.91
CA ASN A 129 -16.52 -14.05 -0.22
C ASN A 129 -17.02 -15.25 -1.05
N ASN A 130 -16.28 -15.60 -2.10
CA ASN A 130 -16.66 -16.58 -3.13
C ASN A 130 -15.59 -17.66 -3.36
#